data_AF-A0A2T2UZD1-F1
#
_entry.id   AF-A0A2T2UZD1-F1
#
_cell.length_a   1.000
_cell.length_b   1.000
_cell.length_c   1.000
_cell.angle_alpha   90.00
_cell.angle_beta   90.00
_cell.angle_gamma   90.00
#
_symmetry.space_group_name_H-M   'P 1'
#
loop_
_entity.id
_entity.type
_entity.pdbx_description
1 polymer ?
#
loop_
_entity_poly.entity_id
_entity_poly.type
_entity_poly.pdbx_seq_one_letter_code
_entity_poly.pdbx_strand_id
1 'polypeptide(L)'
;MLNPRWEEGAFTEHLSFFQEAFQENEETLAPVSQYVGAALREARLQPAMEGRYRLRSRFGRPSGYAGYVGGKHPLAVRGDTSGVPVASQAVLVCADLAEGETPAEAAALLEVARLYGRASQYTIMPERSVIFALWPRLAAQEDPAAGLRTYLEQPTWQLDRVRAVLYVGLAPRRRAEVQALLDEYGIPLYRVAVPPEEERATGSGTAESAEMAASRAARTLAERTHRRLLAATLTGGKMMPALGDSIRVPRPCRPDAQKP
;
A
#
# COMPACT_ATOMS: atom_id res chain seq x y z
N MET A 1 -10.89 -7.21 18.27
CA MET A 1 -10.32 -6.20 17.34
C MET A 1 -8.82 -6.39 17.31
N LEU A 2 -8.17 -6.18 16.17
CA LEU A 2 -6.71 -6.18 16.08
C LEU A 2 -6.17 -5.02 16.94
N ASN A 3 -5.49 -5.33 18.05
CA ASN A 3 -4.77 -4.33 18.82
C ASN A 3 -3.30 -4.39 18.38
N PRO A 4 -2.80 -3.41 17.61
CA PRO A 4 -1.47 -3.49 17.06
C PRO A 4 -0.42 -3.43 18.17
N ARG A 5 0.45 -4.45 18.22
CA ARG A 5 1.71 -4.38 18.96
C ARG A 5 2.81 -4.03 17.96
N TRP A 6 3.02 -2.73 17.78
CA TRP A 6 4.10 -2.21 16.97
C TRP A 6 5.44 -2.54 17.61
N GLU A 7 6.38 -3.05 16.81
CA GLU A 7 7.73 -3.38 17.27
C GLU A 7 8.66 -2.24 16.83
N GLU A 8 9.11 -1.40 17.77
CA GLU A 8 9.93 -0.22 17.41
C GLU A 8 11.23 -0.61 16.70
N GLY A 9 11.85 -1.72 17.11
CA GLY A 9 13.05 -2.25 16.44
C GLY A 9 12.83 -2.60 14.97
N ALA A 10 11.62 -3.03 14.57
CA ALA A 10 11.33 -3.40 13.19
C ALA A 10 11.27 -2.18 12.27
N PHE A 11 10.71 -1.04 12.75
CA PHE A 11 10.76 0.20 11.97
C PHE A 11 12.18 0.67 11.74
N THR A 12 13.01 0.65 12.78
CA THR A 12 14.42 1.02 12.67
C THR A 12 15.15 0.11 11.69
N GLU A 13 14.97 -1.20 11.78
CA GLU A 13 15.59 -2.17 10.86
C GLU A 13 15.23 -1.89 9.39
N HIS A 14 13.93 -1.66 9.09
CA HIS A 14 13.49 -1.31 7.75
C HIS A 14 14.12 0.00 7.26
N LEU A 15 14.16 1.01 8.12
CA LEU A 15 14.70 2.32 7.79
C LEU A 15 16.21 2.27 7.52
N SER A 16 16.98 1.62 8.39
CA SER A 16 18.43 1.45 8.24
C SER A 16 18.75 0.71 6.95
N PHE A 17 18.05 -0.40 6.68
CA PHE A 17 18.24 -1.15 5.43
C PHE A 17 18.00 -0.29 4.19
N PHE A 18 16.88 0.45 4.15
CA PHE A 18 16.58 1.28 2.98
C PHE A 18 17.57 2.43 2.81
N GLN A 19 18.02 3.05 3.90
CA GLN A 19 19.03 4.11 3.85
C GLN A 19 20.35 3.60 3.27
N GLU A 20 20.84 2.45 3.73
CA GLU A 20 22.05 1.81 3.22
C GLU A 20 21.87 1.40 1.75
N ALA A 21 20.77 0.72 1.42
CA ALA A 21 20.53 0.20 0.09
C ALA A 21 20.44 1.28 -1.00
N PHE A 22 19.91 2.47 -0.66
CA PHE A 22 19.87 3.61 -1.59
C PHE A 22 21.18 4.38 -1.67
N GLN A 23 22.05 4.32 -0.66
CA GLN A 23 23.37 4.95 -0.70
C GLN A 23 24.38 4.13 -1.51
N GLU A 24 24.30 2.80 -1.47
CA GLU A 24 25.34 1.92 -2.05
C GLU A 24 25.10 1.49 -3.50
N ASN A 25 23.85 1.56 -4.00
CA ASN A 25 23.47 0.91 -5.26
C ASN A 25 22.50 1.75 -6.13
N GLU A 26 22.96 2.91 -6.60
CA GLU A 26 22.18 3.81 -7.49
C GLU A 26 21.64 3.10 -8.75
N GLU A 27 22.29 2.04 -9.22
CA GLU A 27 21.94 1.37 -10.48
C GLU A 27 21.05 0.12 -10.34
N THR A 28 20.92 -0.49 -9.14
CA THR A 28 20.21 -1.77 -9.00
C THR A 28 19.24 -1.86 -7.82
N LEU A 29 17.99 -2.22 -8.12
CA LEU A 29 16.94 -2.51 -7.12
C LEU A 29 17.00 -3.95 -6.57
N ALA A 30 18.09 -4.69 -6.82
CA ALA A 30 18.18 -6.11 -6.48
C ALA A 30 18.21 -6.36 -4.95
N PRO A 31 19.02 -5.64 -4.15
CA PRO A 31 19.01 -5.80 -2.69
C PRO A 31 17.65 -5.44 -2.09
N VAL A 32 17.08 -4.32 -2.54
CA VAL A 32 15.74 -3.87 -2.15
C VAL A 32 14.68 -4.92 -2.47
N SER A 33 14.72 -5.50 -3.66
CA SER A 33 13.82 -6.58 -4.07
C SER A 33 13.92 -7.79 -3.14
N GLN A 34 15.14 -8.19 -2.77
CA GLN A 34 15.38 -9.34 -1.91
C GLN A 34 14.86 -9.10 -0.50
N TYR A 35 15.12 -7.91 0.04
CA TYR A 35 14.67 -7.51 1.37
C TYR A 35 13.15 -7.44 1.47
N VAL A 36 12.50 -6.69 0.57
CA VAL A 36 11.04 -6.59 0.54
C VAL A 36 10.41 -7.97 0.34
N GLY A 37 10.97 -8.80 -0.55
CA GLY A 37 10.53 -10.18 -0.73
C GLY A 37 10.70 -11.08 0.49
N ALA A 38 11.72 -10.86 1.31
CA ALA A 38 11.90 -11.56 2.58
C ALA A 38 10.88 -11.09 3.62
N ALA A 39 10.72 -9.78 3.81
CA ALA A 39 9.76 -9.19 4.75
C ALA A 39 8.32 -9.62 4.44
N LEU A 40 7.89 -9.60 3.17
CA LEU A 40 6.55 -10.06 2.78
C LEU A 40 6.35 -11.57 2.97
N ARG A 41 7.41 -12.38 2.85
CA ARG A 41 7.37 -13.83 3.14
C ARG A 41 7.30 -14.12 4.62
N GLU A 42 8.04 -13.37 5.43
CA GLU A 42 7.97 -13.45 6.89
C GLU A 42 6.58 -13.05 7.40
N ALA A 43 5.98 -12.04 6.76
CA ALA A 43 4.58 -11.66 6.94
C ALA A 43 3.58 -12.69 6.35
N ARG A 44 4.04 -13.75 5.68
CA ARG A 44 3.23 -14.87 5.15
C ARG A 44 2.19 -14.47 4.10
N LEU A 45 2.50 -13.46 3.30
CA LEU A 45 1.63 -13.03 2.20
C LEU A 45 1.65 -14.02 1.03
N GLN A 46 0.51 -14.31 0.41
CA GLN A 46 0.37 -15.48 -0.49
C GLN A 46 1.25 -15.48 -1.76
N PRO A 47 1.40 -14.39 -2.55
CA PRO A 47 2.35 -14.35 -3.67
C PRO A 47 3.80 -14.45 -3.20
N ALA A 48 4.11 -13.94 -2.01
CA ALA A 48 5.44 -14.02 -1.44
C ALA A 48 5.79 -15.45 -1.03
N MET A 49 4.85 -16.15 -0.38
CA MET A 49 4.97 -17.57 -0.01
C MET A 49 5.19 -18.48 -1.22
N GLU A 50 4.60 -18.14 -2.36
CA GLU A 50 4.75 -18.87 -3.63
C GLU A 50 6.00 -18.46 -4.43
N GLY A 51 6.82 -17.53 -3.91
CA GLY A 51 8.01 -17.01 -4.61
C GLY A 51 7.72 -16.04 -5.76
N ARG A 52 6.48 -15.54 -5.87
CA ARG A 52 5.95 -14.72 -6.97
C ARG A 52 5.63 -13.27 -6.56
N TYR A 53 6.51 -12.63 -5.77
CA TYR A 53 6.27 -11.30 -5.21
C TYR A 53 6.65 -10.12 -6.12
N ARG A 54 7.17 -10.36 -7.34
CA ARG A 54 7.62 -9.30 -8.27
C ARG A 54 6.65 -9.10 -9.42
N LEU A 55 6.11 -7.90 -9.54
CA LEU A 55 5.51 -7.41 -10.78
C LEU A 55 6.64 -7.07 -11.74
N ARG A 56 6.52 -7.48 -12.99
CA ARG A 56 7.55 -7.20 -14.01
C ARG A 56 6.98 -6.21 -15.02
N SER A 57 7.75 -5.17 -15.30
CA SER A 57 7.56 -4.36 -16.49
C SER A 57 7.79 -5.20 -17.75
N ARG A 58 7.25 -4.74 -18.89
CA ARG A 58 7.45 -5.31 -20.23
C ARG A 58 8.94 -5.50 -20.59
N PHE A 59 9.85 -4.80 -19.89
CA PHE A 59 11.31 -4.88 -20.06
C PHE A 59 12.05 -5.70 -18.99
N GLY A 60 11.35 -6.55 -18.23
CA GLY A 60 11.95 -7.51 -17.29
C GLY A 60 12.43 -6.95 -15.95
N ARG A 61 12.39 -5.62 -15.75
CA ARG A 61 12.69 -4.97 -14.47
C ARG A 61 11.51 -5.09 -13.49
N PRO A 62 11.77 -5.27 -12.18
CA PRO A 62 10.70 -5.27 -11.19
C PRO A 62 10.07 -3.88 -11.13
N SER A 63 8.76 -3.80 -11.38
CA SER A 63 7.96 -2.58 -11.33
C SER A 63 7.17 -2.43 -10.03
N GLY A 64 7.17 -3.47 -9.20
CA GLY A 64 6.46 -3.47 -7.94
C GLY A 64 6.65 -4.78 -7.18
N TYR A 65 6.49 -4.70 -5.86
CA TYR A 65 6.42 -5.85 -4.98
C TYR A 65 5.01 -5.94 -4.43
N ALA A 66 4.38 -7.11 -4.47
CA ALA A 66 3.02 -7.25 -3.96
C ALA A 66 2.80 -8.57 -3.24
N GLY A 67 2.02 -8.53 -2.17
CA GLY A 67 1.51 -9.68 -1.45
C GLY A 67 0.10 -9.42 -0.93
N TYR A 68 -0.64 -10.46 -0.53
CA TYR A 68 -1.96 -10.26 0.06
C TYR A 68 -2.26 -11.16 1.25
N VAL A 69 -3.18 -10.67 2.09
CA VAL A 69 -3.90 -11.41 3.12
C VAL A 69 -5.33 -11.63 2.64
N GLY A 70 -5.79 -12.88 2.62
CA GLY A 70 -7.15 -13.22 2.21
C GLY A 70 -8.20 -12.76 3.22
N GLY A 71 -9.32 -12.22 2.72
CA GLY A 71 -10.47 -11.84 3.55
C GLY A 71 -11.58 -12.89 3.61
N LYS A 72 -12.63 -12.58 4.39
CA LYS A 72 -13.82 -13.43 4.65
C LYS A 72 -15.04 -13.21 3.73
N HIS A 73 -15.13 -12.07 3.04
CA HIS A 73 -16.21 -11.69 2.11
C HIS A 73 -16.43 -12.82 1.11
N PRO A 74 -17.67 -13.13 0.65
CA PRO A 74 -18.00 -14.36 -0.06
C PRO A 74 -16.90 -14.80 -1.01
N LEU A 75 -16.40 -15.99 -0.69
CA LEU A 75 -15.31 -16.66 -1.37
C LEU A 75 -15.74 -16.89 -2.81
N ALA A 76 -15.03 -16.27 -3.75
CA ALA A 76 -15.15 -16.65 -5.14
C ALA A 76 -14.11 -17.74 -5.41
N VAL A 77 -14.51 -18.77 -6.15
CA VAL A 77 -13.54 -19.72 -6.71
C VAL A 77 -12.70 -18.93 -7.73
N ARG A 78 -11.41 -18.75 -7.45
CA ARG A 78 -10.46 -18.24 -8.45
C ARG A 78 -10.42 -19.25 -9.60
N GLY A 79 -10.73 -18.80 -10.82
CA GLY A 79 -10.71 -19.66 -12.02
C GLY A 79 -9.29 -20.11 -12.43
N ASP A 80 -8.25 -19.54 -11.82
CA ASP A 80 -6.84 -19.79 -12.08
C ASP A 80 -6.20 -20.67 -10.98
N THR A 81 -6.60 -21.95 -10.94
CA THR A 81 -5.84 -23.12 -10.44
C THR A 81 -5.23 -23.16 -9.03
N SER A 82 -5.29 -22.11 -8.20
CA SER A 82 -4.72 -22.21 -6.83
C SER A 82 -5.68 -22.86 -5.83
N GLY A 83 -6.98 -22.96 -6.13
CA GLY A 83 -7.98 -23.60 -5.26
C GLY A 83 -8.17 -22.92 -3.89
N VAL A 84 -7.42 -21.85 -3.60
CA VAL A 84 -7.54 -21.11 -2.35
C VAL A 84 -8.70 -20.13 -2.50
N PRO A 85 -9.78 -20.30 -1.72
CA PRO A 85 -10.87 -19.34 -1.74
C PRO A 85 -10.36 -18.02 -1.16
N VAL A 86 -10.51 -16.94 -1.90
CA VAL A 86 -10.19 -15.60 -1.40
C VAL A 86 -11.38 -14.67 -1.55
N ALA A 87 -11.49 -13.72 -0.62
CA ALA A 87 -12.58 -12.77 -0.61
C ALA A 87 -12.73 -12.07 -1.96
N SER A 88 -13.94 -12.06 -2.51
CA SER A 88 -14.26 -11.44 -3.80
C SER A 88 -14.02 -9.93 -3.88
N GLN A 89 -13.55 -9.28 -2.82
CA GLN A 89 -13.24 -7.85 -2.79
C GLN A 89 -11.89 -7.61 -2.12
N ALA A 90 -11.17 -6.60 -2.57
CA ALA A 90 -9.87 -6.23 -2.04
C ALA A 90 -9.73 -4.73 -1.73
N VAL A 91 -8.80 -4.41 -0.84
CA VAL A 91 -8.25 -3.07 -0.63
C VAL A 91 -6.76 -3.13 -0.98
N LEU A 92 -6.31 -2.23 -1.85
CA LEU A 92 -4.88 -2.07 -2.15
C LEU A 92 -4.29 -1.05 -1.19
N VAL A 93 -3.24 -1.43 -0.48
CA VAL A 93 -2.41 -0.55 0.36
C VAL A 93 -1.05 -0.47 -0.31
N CYS A 94 -0.65 0.73 -0.69
CA CYS A 94 0.59 0.91 -1.42
C CYS A 94 1.40 2.13 -0.98
N ALA A 95 2.69 2.07 -1.25
CA ALA A 95 3.63 3.15 -1.02
C ALA A 95 4.68 3.16 -2.13
N ASP A 96 5.22 4.34 -2.41
CA ASP A 96 6.41 4.45 -3.23
C ASP A 96 7.64 4.16 -2.41
N LEU A 97 8.65 3.63 -3.10
CA LEU A 97 9.95 3.36 -2.55
C LEU A 97 10.97 4.02 -3.48
N ALA A 98 11.30 5.27 -3.18
CA ALA A 98 12.12 6.11 -4.03
C ALA A 98 13.36 6.64 -3.33
N GLU A 99 14.43 6.75 -4.10
CA GLU A 99 15.67 7.40 -3.70
C GLU A 99 15.44 8.87 -3.34
N GLY A 100 16.05 9.33 -2.24
CA GLY A 100 15.93 10.71 -1.75
C GLY A 100 14.58 11.07 -1.11
N GLU A 101 13.60 10.16 -1.11
CA GLU A 101 12.38 10.26 -0.31
C GLU A 101 12.54 9.47 1.00
N THR A 102 11.78 9.84 2.03
CA THR A 102 11.89 9.19 3.34
C THR A 102 11.49 7.71 3.22
N PRO A 103 12.28 6.75 3.73
CA PRO A 103 11.91 5.33 3.71
C PRO A 103 10.80 4.96 4.72
N ALA A 104 10.24 5.96 5.41
CA ALA A 104 9.24 5.82 6.46
C ALA A 104 7.94 5.21 5.95
N GLU A 105 7.52 5.55 4.74
CA GLU A 105 6.34 5.01 4.07
C GLU A 105 6.45 3.51 3.82
N ALA A 106 7.60 3.06 3.35
CA ALA A 106 7.86 1.66 3.08
C ALA A 106 7.96 0.86 4.38
N ALA A 107 8.68 1.37 5.38
CA ALA A 107 8.74 0.79 6.72
C ALA A 107 7.35 0.67 7.36
N ALA A 108 6.53 1.72 7.24
CA ALA A 108 5.15 1.74 7.72
C ALA A 108 4.30 0.67 7.06
N LEU A 109 4.38 0.55 5.73
CA LEU A 109 3.62 -0.44 4.97
C LEU A 109 4.04 -1.87 5.33
N LEU A 110 5.35 -2.14 5.44
CA LEU A 110 5.85 -3.46 5.82
C LEU A 110 5.38 -3.87 7.22
N GLU A 111 5.39 -2.97 8.20
CA GLU A 111 4.91 -3.28 9.54
C GLU A 111 3.39 -3.51 9.60
N VAL A 112 2.61 -2.76 8.83
CA VAL A 112 1.17 -3.03 8.68
C VAL A 112 0.97 -4.40 8.02
N ALA A 113 1.75 -4.72 6.98
CA ALA A 113 1.69 -6.02 6.32
C ALA A 113 2.03 -7.17 7.27
N ARG A 114 3.07 -7.02 8.10
CA ARG A 114 3.47 -7.97 9.14
C ARG A 114 2.36 -8.17 10.16
N LEU A 115 1.73 -7.09 10.65
CA LEU A 115 0.61 -7.17 11.59
C LEU A 115 -0.56 -7.98 11.02
N TYR A 116 -1.02 -7.67 9.81
CA TYR A 116 -2.16 -8.36 9.18
C TYR A 116 -1.80 -9.80 8.77
N GLY A 117 -0.56 -9.99 8.31
CA GLY A 117 0.00 -11.30 8.01
C GLY A 117 -0.05 -12.24 9.20
N ARG A 118 0.56 -11.83 10.34
CA ARG A 118 0.53 -12.61 11.59
C ARG A 118 -0.89 -12.81 12.11
N ALA A 119 -1.72 -11.78 12.10
CA ALA A 119 -3.12 -11.87 12.51
C ALA A 119 -3.91 -12.94 11.75
N SER A 120 -3.69 -13.03 10.44
CA SER A 120 -4.37 -14.00 9.59
C SER A 120 -4.08 -15.46 9.97
N GLN A 121 -2.91 -15.71 10.57
CA GLN A 121 -2.54 -17.05 11.08
C GLN A 121 -3.39 -17.49 12.28
N TYR A 122 -3.89 -16.53 13.06
CA TYR A 122 -4.72 -16.77 14.23
C TYR A 122 -6.22 -16.68 13.91
N THR A 123 -6.61 -16.88 12.64
CA THR A 123 -8.01 -16.83 12.15
C THR A 123 -8.65 -15.44 12.22
N ILE A 124 -7.87 -14.39 12.54
CA ILE A 124 -8.33 -13.00 12.49
C ILE A 124 -8.12 -12.49 11.06
N MET A 125 -9.09 -12.82 10.20
CA MET A 125 -9.09 -12.36 8.81
C MET A 125 -9.90 -11.07 8.65
N PRO A 126 -9.45 -10.14 7.80
CA PRO A 126 -10.24 -8.99 7.39
C PRO A 126 -11.50 -9.44 6.61
N GLU A 127 -12.54 -8.61 6.50
CA GLU A 127 -13.67 -8.97 5.63
C GLU A 127 -13.23 -8.97 4.16
N ARG A 128 -12.54 -7.92 3.71
CA ARG A 128 -11.98 -7.85 2.35
C ARG A 128 -10.54 -8.31 2.35
N SER A 129 -10.08 -8.88 1.24
CA SER A 129 -8.66 -9.14 1.03
C SER A 129 -7.88 -7.83 1.12
N VAL A 130 -6.66 -7.89 1.64
CA VAL A 130 -5.78 -6.71 1.68
C VAL A 130 -4.54 -7.03 0.87
N ILE A 131 -4.28 -6.20 -0.12
CA ILE A 131 -3.10 -6.28 -0.98
C ILE A 131 -2.13 -5.23 -0.49
N PHE A 132 -0.92 -5.65 -0.13
CA PHE A 132 0.17 -4.77 0.25
C PHE A 132 1.15 -4.68 -0.90
N ALA A 133 1.48 -3.47 -1.34
CA ALA A 133 2.35 -3.29 -2.47
C ALA A 133 3.32 -2.11 -2.35
N LEU A 134 4.55 -2.31 -2.82
CA LEU A 134 5.61 -1.31 -2.81
C LEU A 134 6.08 -1.06 -4.24
N TRP A 135 6.14 0.21 -4.62
CA TRP A 135 6.53 0.64 -5.97
C TRP A 135 7.97 1.17 -5.94
N PRO A 136 8.97 0.35 -6.28
CA PRO A 136 10.32 0.84 -6.37
C PRO A 136 10.43 1.86 -7.51
N ARG A 137 11.08 2.98 -7.25
CA ARG A 137 11.38 4.02 -8.24
C ARG A 137 12.87 4.29 -8.25
N LEU A 138 13.47 4.14 -9.43
CA LEU A 138 14.84 4.61 -9.67
C LEU A 138 14.82 6.10 -9.99
N ALA A 139 15.84 6.85 -9.60
CA ALA A 139 15.95 8.28 -9.91
C ALA A 139 15.85 8.59 -11.41
N ALA A 140 16.31 7.66 -12.27
CA ALA A 140 16.25 7.77 -13.74
C ALA A 140 14.84 7.57 -14.33
N GLN A 141 13.82 7.23 -13.52
CA GLN A 141 12.47 6.98 -14.00
C GLN A 141 11.65 8.26 -14.08
N GLU A 142 11.39 8.73 -15.30
CA GLU A 142 10.62 9.97 -15.57
C GLU A 142 9.16 9.88 -15.13
N ASP A 143 8.58 8.68 -15.18
CA ASP A 143 7.18 8.42 -14.82
C ASP A 143 7.06 8.01 -13.35
N PRO A 144 6.64 8.91 -12.46
CA PRO A 144 6.62 8.64 -11.03
C PRO A 144 5.47 7.70 -10.64
N ALA A 145 4.48 7.45 -11.49
CA ALA A 145 3.38 6.52 -11.22
C ALA A 145 3.55 5.15 -11.90
N ALA A 146 4.71 4.90 -12.50
CA ALA A 146 4.97 3.70 -13.30
C ALA A 146 4.71 2.37 -12.58
N GLY A 147 5.01 2.29 -11.27
CA GLY A 147 4.77 1.07 -10.50
C GLY A 147 3.28 0.76 -10.34
N LEU A 148 2.48 1.76 -9.97
CA LEU A 148 1.03 1.64 -9.91
C LEU A 148 0.44 1.36 -11.30
N ARG A 149 0.88 2.07 -12.35
CA ARG A 149 0.42 1.84 -13.72
C ARG A 149 0.69 0.41 -14.18
N THR A 150 1.89 -0.11 -13.91
CA THR A 150 2.22 -1.51 -14.23
C THR A 150 1.35 -2.49 -13.45
N TYR A 151 1.02 -2.20 -12.19
CA TYR A 151 0.07 -3.01 -11.43
C TYR A 151 -1.32 -3.01 -12.06
N LEU A 152 -1.82 -1.85 -12.51
CA LEU A 152 -3.13 -1.75 -13.14
C LEU A 152 -3.18 -2.48 -14.50
N GLU A 153 -2.07 -2.53 -15.23
CA GLU A 153 -1.94 -3.31 -16.48
C GLU A 153 -1.85 -4.82 -16.23
N GLN A 154 -1.24 -5.24 -15.12
CA GLN A 154 -1.02 -6.65 -14.76
C GLN A 154 -1.44 -6.90 -13.29
N PRO A 155 -2.74 -6.81 -12.98
CA PRO A 155 -3.16 -6.77 -11.61
C PRO A 155 -3.13 -8.17 -11.00
N THR A 156 -2.66 -8.27 -9.76
CA THR A 156 -2.71 -9.53 -8.99
C THR A 156 -4.12 -9.85 -8.48
N TRP A 157 -5.07 -8.94 -8.72
CA TRP A 157 -6.46 -8.99 -8.32
C TRP A 157 -7.36 -8.49 -9.45
N GLN A 158 -8.63 -8.89 -9.47
CA GLN A 158 -9.59 -8.31 -10.41
C GLN A 158 -9.89 -6.85 -10.01
N LEU A 159 -9.61 -5.89 -10.90
CA LEU A 159 -9.68 -4.46 -10.57
C LEU A 159 -11.11 -3.97 -10.24
N ASP A 160 -12.14 -4.54 -10.87
CA ASP A 160 -13.55 -4.30 -10.56
C ASP A 160 -13.94 -4.71 -9.12
N ARG A 161 -13.09 -5.51 -8.48
CA ARG A 161 -13.21 -5.98 -7.10
C ARG A 161 -12.34 -5.22 -6.11
N VAL A 162 -11.47 -4.33 -6.58
CA VAL A 162 -10.72 -3.43 -5.72
C VAL A 162 -11.64 -2.28 -5.30
N ARG A 163 -11.88 -2.15 -3.99
CA ARG A 163 -12.83 -1.17 -3.44
C ARG A 163 -12.18 0.14 -3.05
N ALA A 164 -10.87 0.15 -2.85
CA ALA A 164 -10.11 1.33 -2.47
C ALA A 164 -8.62 1.12 -2.71
N VAL A 165 -7.91 2.21 -2.97
CA VAL A 165 -6.46 2.33 -2.82
C VAL A 165 -6.16 3.23 -1.62
N LEU A 166 -5.43 2.70 -0.65
CA LEU A 166 -4.80 3.47 0.42
C LEU A 166 -3.34 3.73 0.03
N TYR A 167 -2.97 4.98 -0.23
CA TYR A 167 -1.62 5.37 -0.63
C TYR A 167 -0.90 6.04 0.52
N VAL A 168 0.13 5.38 1.04
CA VAL A 168 0.94 5.83 2.18
C VAL A 168 2.00 6.81 1.67
N GLY A 169 2.01 8.01 2.26
CA GLY A 169 2.94 9.12 1.96
C GLY A 169 2.81 9.74 0.58
N LEU A 170 1.67 9.59 -0.12
CA LEU A 170 1.50 10.19 -1.44
C LEU A 170 1.65 11.72 -1.40
N ALA A 171 2.72 12.23 -2.01
CA ALA A 171 3.00 13.66 -2.04
C ALA A 171 1.81 14.46 -2.64
N PRO A 172 1.43 15.62 -2.08
CA PRO A 172 0.31 16.42 -2.58
C PRO A 172 0.38 16.74 -4.07
N ARG A 173 1.59 16.97 -4.59
CA ARG A 173 1.84 17.30 -6.01
C ARG A 173 1.47 16.15 -6.95
N ARG A 174 1.57 14.90 -6.49
CA ARG A 174 1.32 13.69 -7.28
C ARG A 174 -0.11 13.16 -7.16
N ARG A 175 -0.91 13.73 -6.25
CA ARG A 175 -2.28 13.27 -6.00
C ARG A 175 -3.15 13.31 -7.26
N ALA A 176 -3.07 14.39 -8.04
CA ALA A 176 -3.92 14.54 -9.22
C ALA A 176 -3.62 13.48 -10.29
N GLU A 177 -2.35 13.17 -10.50
CA GLU A 177 -1.89 12.15 -11.45
C GLU A 177 -2.35 10.75 -11.02
N VAL A 178 -2.09 10.38 -9.76
CA VAL A 178 -2.50 9.07 -9.22
C VAL A 178 -4.02 8.93 -9.19
N GLN A 179 -4.75 10.01 -8.88
CA GLN A 179 -6.22 10.01 -8.94
C GLN A 179 -6.71 9.78 -10.37
N ALA A 180 -6.14 10.44 -11.37
CA ALA A 180 -6.53 10.27 -12.77
C ALA A 180 -6.35 8.83 -13.23
N LEU A 181 -5.23 8.18 -12.88
CA LEU A 181 -5.00 6.77 -13.18
C LEU A 181 -6.04 5.84 -12.56
N LEU A 182 -6.46 6.10 -11.32
CA LEU A 182 -7.45 5.26 -10.64
C LEU A 182 -8.89 5.56 -11.08
N ASP A 183 -9.17 6.78 -11.52
CA ASP A 183 -10.47 7.19 -12.06
C ASP A 183 -10.81 6.41 -13.35
N GLU A 184 -9.82 6.07 -14.18
CA GLU A 184 -9.99 5.21 -15.36
C GLU A 184 -10.61 3.84 -15.02
N TYR A 185 -10.36 3.35 -13.80
CA TYR A 185 -10.88 2.07 -13.29
C TYR A 185 -12.01 2.25 -12.27
N GLY A 186 -12.43 3.49 -11.98
CA GLY A 186 -13.45 3.80 -10.97
C GLY A 186 -13.04 3.45 -9.54
N ILE A 187 -11.74 3.42 -9.24
CA ILE A 187 -11.22 3.02 -7.92
C ILE A 187 -10.98 4.27 -7.06
N PRO A 188 -11.56 4.38 -5.85
CA PRO A 188 -11.33 5.53 -4.99
C PRO A 188 -9.95 5.50 -4.36
N LEU A 189 -9.30 6.67 -4.31
CA LEU A 189 -7.98 6.90 -3.71
C LEU A 189 -8.13 7.57 -2.34
N TYR A 190 -7.41 7.04 -1.34
CA TYR A 190 -7.27 7.65 -0.02
C TYR A 190 -5.80 7.79 0.31
N ARG A 191 -5.38 9.00 0.66
CA ARG A 191 -4.02 9.26 1.12
C ARG A 191 -3.89 9.03 2.62
N VAL A 192 -2.78 8.43 3.02
CA VAL A 192 -2.32 8.37 4.41
C VAL A 192 -1.02 9.18 4.50
N ALA A 193 -1.05 10.31 5.18
CA ALA A 193 0.13 11.17 5.37
C ALA A 193 0.40 11.39 6.86
N VAL A 194 1.66 11.71 7.18
CA VAL A 194 2.12 12.19 8.49
C VAL A 194 1.50 13.57 8.77
N PRO A 195 1.20 13.93 10.03
CA PRO A 195 0.83 15.30 10.38
C PRO A 195 1.95 16.30 10.09
N PRO A 196 1.65 17.53 9.66
CA PRO A 196 2.66 18.54 9.30
C PRO A 196 3.58 18.98 10.46
N GLU A 197 3.22 18.67 11.71
CA GLU A 197 4.06 18.93 12.89
C GLU A 197 5.23 17.95 12.99
N GLU A 198 5.02 16.68 12.64
CA GLU A 198 6.06 15.66 12.61
C GLU A 198 6.97 15.81 11.38
N GLU A 199 6.46 16.33 10.26
CA GLU A 199 7.25 16.69 9.07
C GLU A 199 8.25 17.83 9.34
N ARG A 200 8.00 18.71 10.32
CA ARG A 200 8.92 19.79 10.70
C ARG A 200 10.04 19.30 11.61
N ALA A 201 9.79 18.27 12.41
CA ALA A 201 10.74 17.72 13.37
C ALA A 201 11.89 16.93 12.71
N THR A 202 11.68 16.41 11.50
CA THR A 202 12.71 15.70 10.71
C THR A 202 13.76 16.65 10.10
N GLY A 203 13.55 17.97 10.12
CA GLY A 203 14.40 18.94 9.43
C GLY A 203 15.49 19.64 10.27
N SER A 204 15.59 19.43 11.59
CA SER A 204 16.43 20.29 12.45
C SER A 204 17.36 19.59 13.47
N GLY A 205 17.74 18.33 13.27
CA GLY A 205 18.47 17.54 14.27
C GLY A 205 19.78 16.90 13.79
N THR A 206 20.58 16.43 14.75
CA THR A 206 21.72 15.52 14.53
C THR A 206 21.27 14.20 13.87
N ALA A 207 22.19 13.39 13.34
CA ALA A 207 21.86 12.13 12.65
C ALA A 207 21.00 11.17 13.51
N GLU A 208 21.34 10.99 14.80
CA GLU A 208 20.54 10.19 15.74
C GLU A 208 19.13 10.77 15.97
N SER A 209 18.98 12.09 15.91
CA SER A 209 17.69 12.76 16.01
C SER A 209 16.82 12.54 14.76
N ALA A 210 17.45 12.54 13.58
CA ALA A 210 16.79 12.28 12.31
C ALA A 210 16.30 10.82 12.18
N GLU A 211 17.09 9.85 12.64
CA GLU A 211 16.70 8.43 12.66
C GLU A 211 15.50 8.17 13.58
N MET A 212 15.53 8.70 14.81
CA MET A 212 14.39 8.64 15.72
C MET A 212 13.16 9.35 15.16
N ALA A 213 13.33 10.48 14.46
CA ALA A 213 12.23 11.18 13.82
C ALA A 213 11.62 10.38 12.66
N ALA A 214 12.44 9.73 11.83
CA ALA A 214 11.99 8.85 10.76
C ALA A 214 11.24 7.62 11.30
N SER A 215 11.74 7.00 12.39
CA SER A 215 11.07 5.88 13.05
C SER A 215 9.71 6.28 13.63
N ARG A 216 9.62 7.44 14.29
CA ARG A 216 8.34 8.00 14.74
C ARG A 216 7.38 8.27 13.58
N ALA A 217 7.86 8.87 12.49
CA ALA A 217 7.04 9.12 11.31
C ALA A 217 6.51 7.82 10.69
N ALA A 218 7.36 6.80 10.57
CA ALA A 218 6.97 5.47 10.08
C ALA A 218 5.89 4.83 10.97
N ARG A 219 6.06 4.92 12.30
CA ARG A 219 5.06 4.45 13.25
C ARG A 219 3.73 5.20 13.12
N THR A 220 3.76 6.54 13.04
CA THR A 220 2.55 7.35 12.84
C THR A 220 1.84 6.97 11.54
N LEU A 221 2.58 6.77 10.45
CA LEU A 221 2.04 6.28 9.18
C LEU A 221 1.41 4.89 9.33
N ALA A 222 2.07 3.96 10.02
CA ALA A 222 1.57 2.61 10.24
C ALA A 222 0.26 2.62 11.05
N GLU A 223 0.19 3.40 12.13
CA GLU A 223 -1.00 3.58 12.95
C GLU A 223 -2.18 4.15 12.13
N ARG A 224 -1.92 5.19 11.35
CA ARG A 224 -2.95 5.82 10.50
C ARG A 224 -3.41 4.89 9.38
N THR A 225 -2.46 4.18 8.76
CA THR A 225 -2.74 3.18 7.72
C THR A 225 -3.60 2.06 8.29
N HIS A 226 -3.25 1.52 9.45
CA HIS A 226 -4.05 0.51 10.15
C HIS A 226 -5.47 1.00 10.45
N ARG A 227 -5.64 2.20 11.00
CA ARG A 227 -6.98 2.78 11.28
C ARG A 227 -7.82 2.92 10.00
N ARG A 228 -7.21 3.39 8.90
CA ARG A 228 -7.87 3.50 7.60
C ARG A 228 -8.22 2.15 7.01
N LEU A 229 -7.32 1.18 7.15
CA LEU A 229 -7.52 -0.16 6.66
C LEU A 229 -8.63 -0.87 7.44
N LEU A 230 -8.69 -0.72 8.77
CA LEU A 230 -9.82 -1.19 9.58
C LEU A 230 -11.14 -0.59 9.06
N ALA A 231 -11.22 0.73 8.82
CA ALA A 231 -12.42 1.34 8.27
C ALA A 231 -12.80 0.78 6.87
N ALA A 232 -11.80 0.51 6.02
CA ALA A 232 -11.99 -0.04 4.68
C ALA A 232 -12.32 -1.54 4.66
N THR A 233 -11.97 -2.28 5.72
CA THR A 233 -12.10 -3.74 5.81
C THR A 233 -13.12 -4.24 6.83
N LEU A 234 -13.74 -3.38 7.65
CA LEU A 234 -14.74 -3.77 8.66
C LEU A 234 -16.20 -3.56 8.25
N THR A 235 -16.49 -2.79 7.20
CA THR A 235 -17.88 -2.42 6.86
C THR A 235 -18.51 -3.41 5.88
N GLY A 236 -19.56 -4.11 6.35
CA GLY A 236 -20.53 -4.87 5.57
C GLY A 236 -21.34 -4.00 4.60
N GLY A 237 -20.65 -3.34 3.66
CA GLY A 237 -21.21 -2.45 2.66
C GLY A 237 -21.02 -0.98 3.02
N LYS A 238 -20.30 -0.26 2.15
CA LYS A 238 -19.97 1.18 2.15
C LYS A 238 -18.85 1.59 3.13
N MET A 239 -17.72 1.99 2.55
CA MET A 239 -16.80 2.90 3.23
C MET A 239 -17.56 4.17 3.59
N MET A 240 -17.62 4.48 4.88
CA MET A 240 -17.80 5.86 5.31
C MET A 240 -16.56 6.64 4.83
N PRO A 241 -16.69 7.71 4.04
CA PRO A 241 -15.57 8.61 3.85
C PRO A 241 -15.14 9.10 5.23
N ALA A 242 -13.88 8.87 5.60
CA ALA A 242 -13.35 9.46 6.81
C ALA A 242 -13.47 10.97 6.68
N LEU A 243 -13.96 11.64 7.73
CA LEU A 243 -13.96 13.10 7.83
C LEU A 243 -12.57 13.63 7.45
N GLY A 244 -12.51 14.40 6.36
CA GLY A 244 -11.31 15.16 5.97
C GLY A 244 -10.93 15.09 4.49
N ASP A 245 -11.41 14.14 3.69
CA ASP A 245 -11.18 14.13 2.24
C ASP A 245 -12.52 14.00 1.49
N SER A 246 -12.80 15.02 0.70
CA SER A 246 -14.09 15.39 0.09
C SER A 246 -14.92 14.26 -0.52
N ILE A 247 -16.19 14.24 -0.10
CA ILE A 247 -17.32 13.57 -0.75
C ILE A 247 -17.53 14.17 -2.15
N ARG A 248 -17.57 13.35 -3.21
CA ARG A 248 -18.36 13.66 -4.41
C ARG A 248 -19.58 12.75 -4.43
N VAL A 249 -20.74 13.32 -4.09
CA VAL A 249 -22.03 12.71 -4.38
C VAL A 249 -22.26 12.84 -5.89
N PRO A 250 -22.51 11.76 -6.64
CA PRO A 250 -22.99 11.88 -8.01
C PRO A 250 -24.33 12.63 -7.99
N ARG A 251 -24.44 13.71 -8.77
CA ARG A 251 -25.75 14.35 -8.99
C ARG A 251 -26.70 13.30 -9.54
N PRO A 252 -27.92 13.14 -9.01
CA PRO A 252 -28.93 12.32 -9.67
C PRO A 252 -29.18 12.92 -11.05
N CYS A 253 -29.05 12.09 -12.10
CA CYS A 253 -29.53 12.44 -13.43
C CYS A 253 -31.02 12.78 -13.28
N ARG A 254 -31.41 13.99 -13.71
CA ARG A 254 -32.82 14.32 -13.87
C ARG A 254 -33.39 13.32 -14.89
N PRO A 255 -34.50 12.63 -14.61
CA PRO A 255 -35.19 11.89 -15.65
C PRO A 255 -35.60 12.89 -16.73
N ASP A 256 -35.28 12.52 -17.97
CA ASP A 256 -35.63 13.28 -19.16
C ASP A 256 -37.11 13.67 -19.11
N ALA A 257 -37.36 14.96 -19.28
CA ALA A 257 -38.68 15.45 -19.61
C ALA A 257 -39.03 14.90 -20.99
N GLN A 258 -39.73 13.76 -21.02
CA GLN A 258 -40.57 13.40 -22.14
C GLN A 258 -41.58 14.53 -22.34
N LYS A 259 -41.35 15.36 -23.35
CA LYS A 259 -42.40 16.20 -23.91
C LYS A 259 -43.08 15.41 -25.04
N PRO A 260 -44.42 15.37 -25.07
CA PRO A 260 -45.15 15.03 -26.29
C PRO A 260 -44.99 16.12 -27.35
#